data_AF-W2ZFM3-F1
#
_entry.id   AF-W2ZFM3-F1
#
_cell.length_a   1.000
_cell.length_b   1.000
_cell.length_c   1.000
_cell.angle_alpha   90.00
_cell.angle_beta   90.00
_cell.angle_gamma   90.00
#
_symmetry.space_group_name_H-M   'P 1'
#
loop_
_entity.id
_entity.type
_entity.pdbx_description
1 polymer ?
#
loop_
_entity_poly.entity_id
_entity_poly.type
_entity_poly.pdbx_seq_one_letter_code
_entity_poly.pdbx_strand_id
1 'polypeptide(L)'
;MSAQTTPAEPTTAKRAVEQFDQEFQRYTTKESGKSARAVAMARAELAKYNALVFQDKKLEEAGIKKGRLSPELREAYEKKIKNLEDALDTFHRSVAGYNRTKAILSFVLLVAFALMMFFQPWAKHFENPKDLTYDEYAALEEEPTETIKEIAEAAGFSDEL
;
A
#
# COMPACT_ATOMS: atom_id res chain seq x y z
N MET A 1 -29.66 31.65 14.32
CA MET A 1 -29.39 30.90 13.08
C MET A 1 -28.98 29.50 13.49
N SER A 2 -29.90 28.54 13.40
CA SER A 2 -29.68 27.17 13.85
C SER A 2 -28.84 26.42 12.83
N ALA A 3 -27.72 25.84 13.27
CA ALA A 3 -26.88 24.98 12.44
C ALA A 3 -27.64 23.67 12.18
N GLN A 4 -28.13 23.52 10.95
CA GLN A 4 -28.78 22.31 10.49
C GLN A 4 -27.69 21.28 10.16
N THR A 5 -27.48 20.31 11.05
CA THR A 5 -26.67 19.12 10.78
C THR A 5 -27.41 18.26 9.76
N THR A 6 -26.83 18.16 8.56
CA THR A 6 -27.29 17.28 7.49
C THR A 6 -27.17 15.82 7.95
N PRO A 7 -28.18 14.96 7.75
CA PRO A 7 -28.11 13.58 8.21
C PRO A 7 -27.06 12.82 7.37
N ALA A 8 -26.17 12.09 8.04
CA ALA A 8 -25.17 11.26 7.38
C ALA A 8 -25.87 10.17 6.55
N GLU A 9 -25.58 10.12 5.24
CA GLU A 9 -25.99 9.01 4.38
C GLU A 9 -25.51 7.67 4.95
N PRO A 10 -26.29 6.59 4.86
CA PRO A 10 -25.88 5.28 5.35
C PRO A 10 -24.62 4.85 4.60
N THR A 11 -23.52 4.77 5.33
CA THR A 11 -22.22 4.36 4.79
C THR A 11 -22.34 2.89 4.41
N THR A 12 -22.67 2.62 3.16
CA THR A 12 -22.61 1.26 2.61
C THR A 12 -21.19 0.75 2.82
N ALA A 13 -21.03 -0.50 3.25
CA ALA A 13 -19.73 -1.08 3.60
C ALA A 13 -18.67 -0.88 2.48
N LYS A 14 -19.10 -0.89 1.21
CA LYS A 14 -18.25 -0.58 0.05
C LYS A 14 -17.67 0.84 0.09
N ARG A 15 -18.46 1.85 0.43
CA ARG A 15 -18.04 3.26 0.52
C ARG A 15 -17.12 3.50 1.72
N ALA A 16 -17.36 2.78 2.83
CA ALA A 16 -16.49 2.82 4.00
C ALA A 16 -15.11 2.19 3.69
N VAL A 17 -15.08 1.09 2.94
CA VAL A 17 -13.84 0.45 2.48
C VAL A 17 -13.07 1.35 1.51
N GLU A 18 -13.75 2.01 0.57
CA GLU A 18 -13.11 2.96 -0.35
C GLU A 18 -12.55 4.21 0.36
N GLN A 19 -13.28 4.75 1.34
CA GLN A 19 -12.79 5.87 2.15
C GLN A 19 -11.60 5.45 3.03
N PHE A 20 -11.67 4.25 3.62
CA PHE A 20 -10.55 3.68 4.35
C PHE A 20 -9.34 3.47 3.44
N ASP A 21 -9.51 2.87 2.25
CA ASP A 21 -8.42 2.62 1.33
C ASP A 21 -7.81 3.93 0.79
N GLN A 22 -8.63 4.95 0.52
CA GLN A 22 -8.13 6.28 0.15
C GLN A 22 -7.34 6.95 1.28
N GLU A 23 -7.82 6.90 2.51
CA GLU A 23 -7.10 7.43 3.68
C GLU A 23 -5.82 6.62 3.94
N PHE A 24 -5.90 5.29 3.86
CA PHE A 24 -4.77 4.37 4.03
C PHE A 24 -3.70 4.58 2.95
N GLN A 25 -4.11 4.75 1.70
CA GLN A 25 -3.22 5.16 0.61
C GLN A 25 -2.62 6.54 0.90
N ARG A 26 -3.39 7.51 1.38
CA ARG A 26 -2.88 8.84 1.75
C ARG A 26 -1.78 8.79 2.81
N TYR A 27 -1.91 7.92 3.82
CA TYR A 27 -0.91 7.76 4.88
C TYR A 27 0.28 6.91 4.46
N THR A 28 0.10 5.91 3.57
CA THR A 28 1.19 5.05 3.08
C THR A 28 1.96 5.65 1.90
N THR A 29 1.35 6.51 1.07
CA THR A 29 1.99 7.14 -0.10
C THR A 29 2.60 8.52 0.17
N LYS A 30 2.23 9.22 1.25
CA LYS A 30 2.81 10.54 1.56
C LYS A 30 4.32 10.50 1.80
N GLU A 31 4.83 9.44 2.42
CA GLU A 31 6.27 9.24 2.63
C GLU A 31 7.02 8.95 1.31
N SER A 32 6.42 8.18 0.40
CA SER A 32 7.01 7.92 -0.93
C SER A 32 6.94 9.14 -1.84
N GLY A 33 5.87 9.94 -1.75
CA GLY A 33 5.71 11.18 -2.53
C GLY A 33 6.64 12.30 -2.09
N LYS A 34 6.86 12.46 -0.77
CA LYS A 34 7.83 13.42 -0.23
C LYS A 34 9.26 13.04 -0.59
N SER A 35 9.62 11.76 -0.47
CA SER A 35 10.95 11.27 -0.87
C SER A 35 11.18 11.37 -2.39
N ALA A 36 10.18 11.08 -3.23
CA ALA A 36 10.28 11.26 -4.68
C ALA A 36 10.49 12.74 -5.07
N ARG A 37 9.78 13.67 -4.43
CA ARG A 37 9.98 15.12 -4.65
C ARG A 37 11.35 15.58 -4.17
N ALA A 38 11.83 15.09 -3.03
CA ALA A 38 13.17 15.40 -2.52
C ALA A 38 14.27 14.87 -3.46
N VAL A 39 14.12 13.65 -3.99
CA VAL A 39 15.04 13.08 -4.99
C VAL A 39 15.02 13.89 -6.29
N ALA A 40 13.85 14.32 -6.74
CA ALA A 40 13.73 15.17 -7.93
C ALA A 40 14.43 16.53 -7.74
N MET A 41 14.27 17.15 -6.57
CA MET A 41 14.98 18.38 -6.21
C MET A 41 16.49 18.16 -6.13
N ALA A 42 16.95 17.08 -5.49
CA ALA A 42 18.37 16.75 -5.41
C ALA A 42 19.00 16.52 -6.79
N ARG A 43 18.28 15.84 -7.71
CA ARG A 43 18.72 15.69 -9.11
C ARG A 43 18.77 17.02 -9.85
N ALA A 44 17.81 17.92 -9.61
CA ALA A 44 17.80 19.26 -10.21
C ALA A 44 18.97 20.12 -9.70
N GLU A 45 19.27 20.06 -8.40
CA GLU A 45 20.43 20.75 -7.80
C GLU A 45 21.75 20.19 -8.32
N LEU A 46 21.87 18.86 -8.44
CA LEU A 46 23.03 18.21 -9.02
C LEU A 46 23.26 18.65 -10.48
N ALA A 47 22.21 18.67 -11.30
CA ALA A 47 22.30 19.14 -12.68
C ALA A 47 22.76 20.59 -12.77
N LYS A 48 22.29 21.45 -11.85
CA LYS A 48 22.70 22.86 -11.76
C LYS A 48 24.19 22.99 -11.44
N TYR A 49 24.69 22.29 -10.42
CA TYR A 49 26.11 22.36 -10.07
C TYR A 49 27.00 21.75 -11.15
N ASN A 50 26.61 20.63 -11.75
CA ASN A 50 27.35 20.04 -12.87
C ASN A 50 27.41 20.98 -14.08
N ALA A 51 26.32 21.68 -14.40
CA ALA A 51 26.32 22.66 -15.48
C ALA A 51 27.30 23.82 -15.23
N LEU A 52 27.38 24.32 -13.98
CA LEU A 52 28.31 25.39 -13.61
C LEU A 52 29.77 24.96 -13.71
N VAL A 53 30.11 23.77 -13.20
CA VAL A 53 31.46 23.21 -13.29
C VAL A 53 31.84 22.92 -14.75
N PHE A 54 30.89 22.42 -15.55
CA PHE A 54 31.10 22.17 -16.97
C PHE A 54 31.32 23.45 -17.78
N GLN A 55 30.59 24.52 -17.48
CA GLN A 55 30.80 25.84 -18.08
C GLN A 55 32.18 26.40 -17.72
N ASP A 56 32.61 26.29 -16.46
CA ASP A 56 33.96 26.71 -16.06
C ASP A 56 35.05 25.92 -16.79
N LYS A 57 34.87 24.60 -16.93
CA LYS A 57 35.78 23.75 -17.71
C LYS A 57 35.87 24.19 -19.18
N LYS A 58 34.74 24.55 -19.80
CA LYS A 58 34.74 25.10 -21.16
C LYS A 58 35.45 26.45 -21.27
N LEU A 59 35.30 27.33 -20.27
CA LEU A 59 36.01 28.61 -20.23
C LEU A 59 37.52 28.42 -20.06
N GLU A 60 37.92 27.42 -19.26
CA GLU A 60 39.30 26.99 -19.08
C GLU A 60 39.90 26.48 -20.40
N GLU A 61 39.21 25.59 -21.10
CA GLU A 61 39.62 25.07 -22.42
C GLU A 61 39.72 26.18 -23.48
N ALA A 62 38.86 27.19 -23.41
CA ALA A 62 38.88 28.36 -24.29
C ALA A 62 39.93 29.44 -23.90
N GLY A 63 40.63 29.28 -22.77
CA GLY A 63 41.60 30.26 -22.27
C GLY A 63 40.99 31.59 -21.79
N ILE A 64 39.67 31.65 -21.58
CA ILE A 64 38.95 32.87 -21.21
C ILE A 64 38.94 33.00 -19.68
N LYS A 65 39.58 34.06 -19.16
CA LYS A 65 39.65 34.32 -17.70
C LYS A 65 38.41 35.01 -17.13
N LYS A 66 37.60 35.67 -17.97
CA LYS A 66 36.42 36.43 -17.54
C LYS A 66 35.26 35.48 -17.26
N GLY A 67 34.72 35.52 -16.04
CA GLY A 67 33.59 34.67 -15.64
C GLY A 67 33.97 33.26 -15.17
N ARG A 68 35.28 32.95 -15.04
CA ARG A 68 35.72 31.70 -14.41
C ARG A 68 35.38 31.68 -12.92
N LEU A 69 35.08 30.49 -12.44
CA LEU A 69 34.95 30.23 -11.02
C LEU A 69 36.33 30.36 -10.35
N SER A 70 36.35 30.87 -9.11
CA SER A 70 37.57 30.75 -8.30
C SER A 70 37.82 29.27 -7.97
N PRO A 71 39.09 28.85 -7.82
CA PRO A 71 39.42 27.46 -7.54
C PRO A 71 38.73 26.95 -6.26
N GLU A 72 38.63 27.78 -5.22
CA GLU A 72 37.93 27.45 -3.97
C GLU A 72 36.42 27.19 -4.19
N LEU A 73 35.76 28.00 -5.02
CA LEU A 73 34.34 27.81 -5.34
C LEU A 73 34.12 26.56 -6.20
N ARG A 74 35.05 26.28 -7.12
CA ARG A 74 34.99 25.08 -7.94
C ARG A 74 35.11 23.81 -7.10
N GLU A 75 36.08 23.75 -6.20
CA GLU A 75 36.23 22.64 -5.25
C GLU A 75 34.99 22.48 -4.35
N ALA A 76 34.40 23.60 -3.90
CA ALA A 76 33.18 23.57 -3.11
C ALA A 76 32.00 22.99 -3.88
N TYR A 77 31.85 23.29 -5.18
CA TYR A 77 30.81 22.72 -6.02
C TYR A 77 31.06 21.25 -6.35
N GLU A 78 32.29 20.86 -6.67
CA GLU A 78 32.67 19.46 -6.90
C GLU A 78 32.41 18.60 -5.64
N LYS A 79 32.73 19.13 -4.45
CA LYS A 79 32.41 18.47 -3.18
C LYS A 79 30.90 18.32 -2.97
N LYS A 80 30.11 19.35 -3.30
CA LYS A 80 28.64 19.29 -3.21
C LYS A 80 28.04 18.28 -4.19
N ILE A 81 28.55 18.23 -5.42
CA ILE A 81 28.13 17.24 -6.42
C ILE A 81 28.37 15.84 -5.88
N LYS A 82 29.58 15.54 -5.42
CA LYS A 82 29.92 14.23 -4.86
C LYS A 82 29.04 13.83 -3.67
N ASN A 83 28.81 14.76 -2.74
CA ASN A 83 27.93 14.50 -1.60
C ASN A 83 26.48 14.20 -2.02
N LEU A 84 25.97 14.90 -3.04
CA LEU A 84 24.63 14.66 -3.58
C LEU A 84 24.53 13.31 -4.31
N GLU A 85 25.56 12.93 -5.07
CA GLU A 85 25.66 11.62 -5.72
C GLU A 85 25.68 10.48 -4.69
N ASP A 86 26.55 10.56 -3.69
CA ASP A 86 26.67 9.57 -2.63
C ASP A 86 25.35 9.42 -1.84
N ALA A 87 24.66 10.54 -1.57
CA ALA A 87 23.37 10.54 -0.91
C ALA A 87 22.26 9.91 -1.77
N LEU A 88 22.23 10.24 -3.07
CA LEU A 88 21.30 9.63 -4.03
C LEU A 88 21.55 8.12 -4.13
N ASP A 89 22.79 7.68 -4.27
CA ASP A 89 23.13 6.25 -4.37
C ASP A 89 22.76 5.48 -3.10
N THR A 90 23.04 6.07 -1.93
CA THR A 90 22.65 5.50 -0.64
C THR A 90 21.12 5.36 -0.53
N PHE A 91 20.37 6.36 -0.99
CA PHE A 91 18.92 6.31 -1.04
C PHE A 91 18.40 5.20 -1.97
N HIS A 92 18.96 5.05 -3.17
CA HIS A 92 18.53 3.97 -4.07
C HIS A 92 18.87 2.58 -3.51
N ARG A 93 20.02 2.43 -2.84
CA ARG A 93 20.40 1.19 -2.15
C ARG A 93 19.47 0.85 -0.99
N SER A 94 19.08 1.84 -0.19
CA SER A 94 18.18 1.60 0.95
C SER A 94 16.76 1.21 0.48
N VAL A 95 16.24 1.88 -0.56
CA VAL A 95 14.95 1.52 -1.19
C VAL A 95 15.00 0.12 -1.79
N ALA A 96 16.08 -0.23 -2.50
CA ALA A 96 16.27 -1.57 -3.04
C ALA A 96 16.34 -2.63 -1.92
N GLY A 97 17.04 -2.33 -0.82
CA GLY A 97 17.12 -3.20 0.35
C GLY A 97 15.77 -3.45 1.01
N TYR A 98 14.96 -2.39 1.20
CA TYR A 98 13.62 -2.51 1.77
C TYR A 98 12.69 -3.39 0.93
N ASN A 99 12.71 -3.23 -0.39
CA ASN A 99 11.92 -4.06 -1.30
C ASN A 99 12.39 -5.52 -1.31
N ARG A 100 13.71 -5.76 -1.24
CA ARG A 100 14.27 -7.11 -1.12
C ARG A 100 13.79 -7.80 0.15
N THR A 101 13.82 -7.12 1.29
CA THR A 101 13.35 -7.69 2.57
C THR A 101 11.86 -8.00 2.53
N LYS A 102 11.03 -7.12 1.95
CA LYS A 102 9.60 -7.41 1.74
C LYS A 102 9.37 -8.66 0.90
N ALA A 103 10.09 -8.80 -0.20
CA ALA A 103 9.98 -9.97 -1.09
C ALA A 103 10.40 -11.26 -0.40
N ILE A 104 11.46 -11.22 0.42
CA ILE A 104 11.89 -12.39 1.20
C ILE A 104 10.82 -12.75 2.23
N LEU A 105 10.30 -11.76 2.98
CA LEU A 105 9.26 -11.99 3.97
C LEU A 105 7.98 -12.55 3.35
N SER A 106 7.53 -12.00 2.21
CA SER A 106 6.35 -12.51 1.52
C SER A 106 6.56 -13.93 0.99
N PHE A 107 7.76 -14.24 0.48
CA PHE A 107 8.10 -15.58 0.05
C PHE A 107 8.13 -16.59 1.21
N VAL A 108 8.77 -16.24 2.32
CA VAL A 108 8.81 -17.10 3.52
C VAL A 108 7.40 -17.35 4.06
N LEU A 109 6.55 -16.32 4.09
CA LEU A 109 5.16 -16.45 4.52
C LEU A 109 4.38 -17.39 3.58
N LEU A 110 4.60 -17.28 2.27
CA LEU A 110 3.97 -18.15 1.28
C LEU A 110 4.41 -19.61 1.42
N VAL A 111 5.69 -19.86 1.67
CA VAL A 111 6.22 -21.20 1.95
C VAL A 111 5.61 -21.75 3.24
N ALA A 112 5.56 -20.97 4.32
CA ALA A 112 4.96 -21.39 5.58
C ALA A 112 3.46 -21.69 5.42
N PHE A 113 2.73 -20.89 4.64
CA PHE A 113 1.33 -21.13 4.31
C PHE A 113 1.14 -22.42 3.51
N ALA A 114 1.98 -22.66 2.50
CA ALA A 114 1.95 -23.88 1.71
C ALA A 114 2.22 -25.12 2.59
N LEU A 115 3.16 -25.04 3.53
CA LEU A 115 3.43 -26.11 4.49
C LEU A 115 2.25 -26.33 5.45
N MET A 116 1.66 -25.26 5.98
CA MET A 116 0.45 -25.37 6.81
C MET A 116 -0.70 -26.03 6.05
N MET A 117 -0.95 -25.62 4.80
CA MET A 117 -1.98 -26.22 3.94
C MET A 117 -1.66 -27.65 3.51
N PHE A 118 -0.39 -28.03 3.40
CA PHE A 118 0.00 -29.40 3.05
C PHE A 118 -0.11 -30.36 4.24
N PHE A 119 0.37 -29.95 5.41
CA PHE A 119 0.32 -30.78 6.62
C PHE A 119 -1.04 -30.74 7.32
N GLN A 120 -1.87 -29.73 7.03
CA GLN A 120 -3.20 -29.51 7.59
C GLN A 120 -3.28 -29.89 9.08
N PRO A 121 -2.44 -29.33 9.96
CA PRO A 121 -2.37 -29.75 11.36
C PRO A 121 -3.72 -29.62 12.09
N TRP A 122 -4.61 -28.76 11.59
CA TRP A 122 -5.97 -28.59 12.08
C TRP A 122 -6.98 -29.65 11.59
N ALA A 123 -6.69 -30.43 10.54
CA ALA A 123 -7.64 -31.41 9.98
C ALA A 123 -8.16 -32.39 11.06
N LYS A 124 -7.30 -32.77 12.01
CA LYS A 124 -7.63 -33.63 13.16
C LYS A 124 -8.71 -33.06 14.09
N HIS A 125 -8.94 -31.74 14.06
CA HIS A 125 -9.95 -31.08 14.88
C HIS A 125 -11.29 -30.93 14.17
N PHE A 126 -11.37 -31.26 12.87
CA PHE A 126 -12.60 -31.24 12.08
C PHE A 126 -13.16 -32.64 11.78
N GLU A 127 -12.41 -33.70 12.10
CA GLU A 127 -12.93 -35.09 12.12
C GLU A 127 -13.70 -35.34 13.42
N ASN A 128 -14.80 -34.63 13.64
CA ASN A 128 -15.71 -34.92 14.72
C ASN A 128 -16.79 -35.88 14.19
N PRO A 129 -16.94 -37.11 14.70
CA PRO A 129 -17.95 -38.07 14.23
C PRO A 129 -19.40 -37.64 14.52
N LYS A 130 -19.61 -36.42 15.02
CA LYS A 130 -20.90 -35.79 15.29
C LYS A 130 -21.19 -34.58 14.41
N ASP A 131 -20.24 -34.15 13.57
CA ASP A 131 -20.46 -33.06 12.63
C ASP A 131 -21.20 -33.64 11.41
N LEU A 132 -22.39 -33.12 11.11
CA LEU A 132 -23.17 -33.54 9.95
C LEU A 132 -22.36 -33.29 8.67
N THR A 133 -22.36 -34.27 7.78
CA THR A 133 -21.78 -34.11 6.44
C THR A 133 -22.54 -33.04 5.64
N TYR A 134 -21.90 -32.43 4.62
CA TYR A 134 -22.56 -31.41 3.79
C TYR A 134 -23.88 -31.92 3.19
N ASP A 135 -23.92 -33.20 2.84
CA ASP A 135 -25.11 -33.87 2.30
C ASP A 135 -26.24 -33.99 3.34
N GLU A 136 -25.91 -34.21 4.62
CA GLU A 136 -26.89 -34.22 5.72
C GLU A 136 -27.35 -32.82 6.11
N TYR A 137 -26.48 -31.80 6.00
CA TYR A 137 -26.87 -30.40 6.18
C TYR A 137 -27.81 -29.92 5.07
N ALA A 138 -27.54 -30.29 3.82
CA ALA A 138 -28.41 -29.97 2.69
C ALA A 138 -29.79 -30.64 2.82
N ALA A 139 -29.84 -31.87 3.33
CA ALA A 139 -31.10 -32.58 3.59
C ALA A 139 -31.94 -31.96 4.73
N LEU A 140 -31.31 -31.28 5.69
CA LEU A 140 -32.01 -30.54 6.75
C LEU A 140 -32.66 -29.24 6.26
N GLU A 141 -32.08 -28.59 5.23
CA GLU A 141 -32.69 -27.42 4.59
C GLU A 141 -33.84 -27.80 3.64
N GLU A 142 -33.93 -29.06 3.23
CA GLU A 142 -35.00 -29.63 2.39
C GLU A 142 -36.20 -30.21 3.19
N GLU A 143 -36.32 -29.97 4.51
CA GLU A 143 -37.60 -30.19 5.16
C GLU A 143 -38.63 -29.12 4.71
N PRO A 144 -39.81 -29.54 4.24
CA PRO A 144 -40.71 -28.67 3.49
C PRO A 144 -41.27 -27.56 4.39
N THR A 145 -41.03 -26.32 4.00
CA THR A 145 -41.64 -25.09 4.55
C THR A 145 -43.18 -25.07 4.46
N GLU A 146 -43.81 -26.12 3.91
CA GLU A 146 -45.26 -26.27 3.79
C GLU A 146 -45.96 -26.53 5.13
N THR A 147 -45.29 -27.14 6.12
CA THR A 147 -45.93 -27.42 7.43
C THR A 147 -46.26 -26.16 8.23
N ILE A 148 -45.54 -25.05 8.03
CA ILE A 148 -45.81 -23.79 8.74
C ILE A 148 -47.07 -23.11 8.20
N LYS A 149 -47.33 -23.20 6.88
CA LYS A 149 -48.55 -22.64 6.28
C LYS A 149 -49.80 -23.44 6.67
N GLU A 150 -49.70 -24.77 6.72
CA GLU A 150 -50.83 -25.62 7.10
C GLU A 150 -51.18 -25.47 8.60
N ILE A 151 -50.18 -25.28 9.47
CA ILE A 151 -50.42 -24.98 10.89
C ILE A 151 -51.00 -23.56 11.08
N ALA A 152 -50.61 -22.58 10.26
CA ALA A 152 -51.16 -21.23 10.31
C ALA A 152 -52.62 -21.15 9.84
N GLU A 153 -53.00 -21.91 8.80
CA GLU A 153 -54.40 -22.03 8.35
C GLU A 153 -55.25 -22.83 9.35
N ALA A 154 -54.71 -23.89 9.96
CA ALA A 154 -55.41 -24.66 10.99
C ALA A 154 -55.57 -23.91 12.33
N ALA A 155 -54.72 -22.91 12.62
CA ALA A 155 -54.75 -22.12 13.85
C ALA A 155 -55.67 -20.88 13.81
N GLY A 156 -56.38 -20.64 12.71
CA GLY A 156 -57.46 -19.64 12.66
C GLY A 156 -57.03 -18.18 12.89
N PHE A 157 -55.81 -17.80 12.50
CA PHE A 157 -55.42 -16.39 12.46
C PHE A 157 -55.86 -15.77 11.13
N SER A 158 -57.13 -15.38 11.06
CA SER A 158 -57.66 -14.52 10.01
C SER A 158 -57.06 -13.12 10.10
N ASP A 159 -56.56 -12.67 8.96
CA ASP A 159 -56.10 -11.34 8.63
C ASP A 159 -57.25 -10.32 8.73
N GLU A 160 -57.37 -9.58 9.84
CA GLU A 160 -58.13 -8.32 9.93
C GLU A 160 -57.54 -7.41 11.03
N LEU A 161 -56.66 -6.47 10.65
CA LEU A 161 -56.76 -5.00 10.83
C LEU A 161 -55.44 -4.28 10.47
#